data_AF-A0A953L7F5-F1
#
_entry.id   AF-A0A953L7F5-F1
#
_cell.length_a   1.000
_cell.length_b   1.000
_cell.length_c   1.000
_cell.angle_alpha   90.00
_cell.angle_beta   90.00
_cell.angle_gamma   90.00
#
_symmetry.space_group_name_H-M   'P 1'
#
loop_
_entity.id
_entity.type
_entity.pdbx_description
1 polymer ?
#
loop_
_entity_poly.entity_id
_entity_poly.type
_entity_poly.pdbx_seq_one_letter_code
_entity_poly.pdbx_strand_id
1 'polypeptide(L)'
;MRTDDLIKAIAADTSRKEAPIGRTWLLCVTAGFMLAALVFSVLLGPRPDFQAVLSTIRFPLKFLLVAILLASTIPLVQALARPGARPPMWAALAAPTAVVIAVLVELSVLPREAWVSSWIGTNLWVCLTYIPLIGLGPLAIMIVALRKGAPTRPVLSGAMAGVVAGGVAAMFYAAHCTDDSPLFVAAWYSIAIGILAGVGALAGRYALRW
;
A
#
# COMPACT_ATOMS: atom_id res chain seq x y z
N MET A 1 16.43 22.61 -40.04
CA MET A 1 17.10 22.25 -38.77
C MET A 1 18.35 21.46 -39.11
N ARG A 2 19.52 21.85 -38.58
CA ARG A 2 20.77 21.08 -38.75
C ARG A 2 20.84 20.01 -37.68
N THR A 3 21.28 18.80 -38.05
CA THR A 3 21.44 17.65 -37.15
C THR A 3 22.32 18.00 -35.93
N ASP A 4 23.29 18.89 -36.11
CA ASP A 4 24.20 19.35 -35.05
C ASP A 4 23.48 20.13 -33.94
N ASP A 5 22.43 20.88 -34.27
CA ASP A 5 21.63 21.63 -33.30
C ASP A 5 20.79 20.66 -32.45
N LEU A 6 20.30 19.58 -33.07
CA LEU A 6 19.58 18.51 -32.37
C LEU A 6 20.52 17.72 -31.45
N ILE A 7 21.73 17.41 -31.90
CA ILE A 7 22.76 16.72 -31.10
C ILE A 7 23.16 17.57 -29.89
N LYS A 8 23.38 18.89 -30.08
CA LYS A 8 23.68 19.82 -28.98
C LYS A 8 22.52 19.94 -28.00
N ALA A 9 21.28 19.99 -28.47
CA ALA A 9 20.09 20.03 -27.61
C ALA A 9 19.96 18.75 -26.77
N ILE A 10 20.12 17.56 -27.36
CA ILE A 10 20.07 16.27 -26.65
C ILE A 10 21.24 16.16 -25.66
N ALA A 11 22.46 16.56 -26.06
CA ALA A 11 23.61 16.56 -25.16
C ALA A 11 23.42 17.51 -23.97
N ALA A 12 22.84 18.69 -24.18
CA ALA A 12 22.52 19.63 -23.11
C ALA A 12 21.45 19.07 -22.15
N ASP A 13 20.46 18.33 -22.67
CA ASP A 13 19.39 17.73 -21.87
C ASP A 13 19.89 16.59 -20.96
N THR A 14 20.97 15.89 -21.35
CA THR A 14 21.60 14.87 -20.47
C THR A 14 22.29 15.44 -19.23
N SER A 15 22.50 16.76 -19.16
CA SER A 15 23.16 17.42 -18.01
C SER A 15 22.25 17.49 -16.77
N ARG A 16 20.93 17.39 -16.94
CA ARG A 16 19.97 17.38 -15.83
C ARG A 16 19.85 15.96 -15.26
N LYS A 17 20.75 15.62 -14.33
CA LYS A 17 20.66 14.38 -13.55
C LYS A 17 19.46 14.44 -12.60
N GLU A 18 18.27 14.10 -13.10
CA GLU A 18 17.12 13.86 -12.23
C GLU A 18 17.41 12.68 -11.29
N ALA A 19 16.99 12.79 -10.03
CA ALA A 19 17.22 11.74 -9.06
C ALA A 19 16.56 10.42 -9.54
N PRO A 20 17.22 9.26 -9.40
CA PRO A 20 16.65 7.99 -9.84
C PRO A 20 15.27 7.78 -9.22
N ILE A 21 14.27 7.48 -10.05
CA ILE A 21 12.86 7.32 -9.62
C ILE A 21 12.71 6.35 -8.43
N GLY A 22 13.59 5.34 -8.32
CA GLY A 22 13.59 4.42 -7.18
C GLY A 22 13.89 5.10 -5.83
N ARG A 23 14.85 6.02 -5.79
CA ARG A 23 15.19 6.79 -4.58
C ARG A 23 14.08 7.76 -4.22
N THR A 24 13.53 8.47 -5.21
CA THR A 24 12.38 9.36 -5.02
C THR A 24 11.17 8.61 -4.49
N TRP A 25 10.86 7.44 -5.07
CA TRP A 25 9.77 6.59 -4.61
C TRP A 25 9.97 6.16 -3.15
N LEU A 26 11.16 5.69 -2.80
CA LEU A 26 11.44 5.26 -1.43
C LEU A 26 11.29 6.41 -0.42
N LEU A 27 11.80 7.60 -0.74
CA LEU A 27 11.63 8.81 0.10
C LEU A 27 10.16 9.22 0.25
N CYS A 28 9.37 9.08 -0.80
CA CYS A 28 7.94 9.37 -0.77
C CYS A 28 7.16 8.32 0.03
N VAL A 29 7.54 7.05 -0.03
CA VAL A 29 6.97 5.99 0.81
C VAL A 29 7.31 6.24 2.28
N THR A 30 8.56 6.60 2.62
CA THR A 30 8.93 6.91 4.00
C THR A 30 8.21 8.17 4.51
N ALA A 31 8.10 9.22 3.70
CA ALA A 31 7.31 10.40 4.04
C ALA A 31 5.83 10.06 4.24
N GLY A 32 5.26 9.19 3.39
CA GLY A 32 3.90 8.66 3.57
C GLY A 32 3.75 7.88 4.87
N PHE A 33 4.74 7.06 5.24
CA PHE A 33 4.73 6.32 6.50
C PHE A 33 4.76 7.27 7.71
N MET A 34 5.58 8.32 7.68
CA MET A 34 5.63 9.33 8.73
C MET A 34 4.33 10.14 8.84
N LEU A 35 3.74 10.49 7.69
CA LEU A 35 2.44 11.18 7.67
C LEU A 35 1.33 10.29 8.24
N ALA A 36 1.30 9.01 7.84
CA ALA A 36 0.33 8.06 8.37
C ALA A 36 0.51 7.85 9.88
N ALA A 37 1.76 7.77 10.37
CA ALA A 37 2.07 7.69 11.79
C ALA A 37 1.53 8.92 12.55
N LEU A 38 1.77 10.12 12.02
CA LEU A 38 1.29 11.37 12.60
C LEU A 38 -0.23 11.39 12.66
N VAL A 39 -0.91 11.15 11.54
CA VAL A 39 -2.38 11.14 11.48
C VAL A 39 -2.95 10.08 12.42
N PHE A 40 -2.37 8.89 12.45
CA PHE A 40 -2.76 7.82 13.37
C PHE A 40 -2.61 8.24 14.84
N SER A 41 -1.49 8.87 15.19
CA SER A 41 -1.20 9.31 16.57
C SER A 41 -2.17 10.39 17.05
N VAL A 42 -2.64 11.25 16.15
CA VAL A 42 -3.58 12.33 16.48
C VAL A 42 -5.02 11.81 16.57
N LEU A 43 -5.41 10.85 15.73
CA LEU A 43 -6.81 10.43 15.60
C LEU A 43 -7.20 9.22 16.47
N LEU A 44 -6.28 8.28 16.72
CA LEU A 44 -6.62 6.96 17.27
C LEU A 44 -5.65 6.54 18.39
N GLY A 45 -4.36 6.49 18.07
CA GLY A 45 -3.35 5.88 18.94
C GLY A 45 -3.46 4.34 19.04
N PRO A 46 -2.41 3.66 19.55
CA PRO A 46 -2.43 2.21 19.75
C PRO A 46 -3.43 1.79 20.84
N ARG A 47 -3.93 0.56 20.76
CA ARG A 47 -4.82 -0.01 21.78
C ARG A 47 -4.16 -0.05 23.17
N PRO A 48 -4.89 0.12 24.29
CA PRO A 48 -4.31 0.19 25.62
C PRO A 48 -3.55 -1.08 26.06
N ASP A 49 -3.98 -2.24 25.58
CA ASP A 49 -3.44 -3.56 25.90
C ASP A 49 -2.39 -4.06 24.88
N PHE A 50 -1.85 -3.16 24.04
CA PHE A 50 -0.90 -3.48 22.98
C PHE A 50 0.23 -4.41 23.45
N GLN A 51 0.92 -4.06 24.54
CA GLN A 51 2.04 -4.85 25.07
C GLN A 51 1.63 -6.27 25.49
N ALA A 52 0.42 -6.43 26.05
CA ALA A 52 -0.06 -7.72 26.53
C ALA A 52 -0.36 -8.68 25.35
N VAL A 53 -0.83 -8.15 24.21
CA VAL A 53 -1.22 -8.97 23.07
C VAL A 53 -0.11 -9.27 22.08
N LEU A 54 1.09 -8.66 22.20
CA LEU A 54 2.24 -9.02 21.35
C LEU A 54 2.59 -10.52 21.42
N SER A 55 2.35 -11.16 22.56
CA SER A 55 2.61 -12.59 22.76
C SER A 55 1.54 -13.50 22.14
N THR A 56 0.39 -12.95 21.72
CA THR A 56 -0.68 -13.72 21.10
C THR A 56 -0.40 -13.89 19.61
N ILE A 57 -0.39 -15.12 19.09
CA ILE A 57 0.01 -15.41 17.69
C ILE A 57 -0.78 -14.58 16.65
N ARG A 58 -2.06 -14.31 16.91
CA ARG A 58 -2.95 -13.60 15.99
C ARG A 58 -2.58 -12.12 15.80
N PHE A 59 -2.12 -11.46 16.86
CA PHE A 59 -1.84 -10.03 16.80
C PHE A 59 -0.64 -9.67 15.90
N PRO A 60 0.53 -10.33 15.97
CA PRO A 60 1.62 -10.11 15.02
C PRO A 60 1.29 -10.54 13.59
N LEU A 61 0.41 -11.54 13.42
CA LEU A 61 0.09 -12.10 12.11
C LEU A 61 -0.56 -11.06 11.19
N LYS A 62 -1.46 -10.20 11.70
CA LYS A 62 -2.02 -9.11 10.89
C LYS A 62 -0.95 -8.11 10.42
N PHE A 63 0.04 -7.77 11.26
CA PHE A 63 1.16 -6.93 10.84
C PHE A 63 2.01 -7.63 9.77
N LEU A 64 2.24 -8.94 9.93
CA LEU A 64 2.97 -9.74 8.95
C LEU A 64 2.27 -9.75 7.59
N LEU A 65 0.94 -9.92 7.53
CA LEU A 65 0.17 -9.87 6.29
C LEU A 65 0.30 -8.51 5.58
N VAL A 66 0.18 -7.42 6.33
CA VAL A 66 0.34 -6.07 5.78
C VAL A 66 1.79 -5.81 5.36
N ALA A 67 2.77 -6.32 6.10
CA ALA A 67 4.19 -6.22 5.76
C ALA A 67 4.49 -6.95 4.44
N ILE A 68 3.96 -8.16 4.25
CA ILE A 68 4.09 -8.92 2.99
C ILE A 68 3.48 -8.14 1.84
N LEU A 69 2.28 -7.56 2.02
CA LEU A 69 1.64 -6.71 1.01
C LEU A 69 2.52 -5.53 0.61
N LEU A 70 3.10 -4.81 1.58
CA LEU A 70 3.97 -3.67 1.30
C LEU A 70 5.27 -4.11 0.62
N ALA A 71 5.93 -5.15 1.15
CA ALA A 71 7.17 -5.69 0.61
C ALA A 71 7.01 -6.19 -0.83
N SER A 72 5.83 -6.72 -1.18
CA SER A 72 5.52 -7.18 -2.53
C SER A 72 5.09 -6.02 -3.44
N THR A 73 4.33 -5.04 -2.95
CA THR A 73 3.76 -3.99 -3.82
C THR A 73 4.72 -2.85 -4.12
N ILE A 74 5.57 -2.45 -3.16
CA ILE A 74 6.56 -1.38 -3.35
C ILE A 74 7.47 -1.62 -4.58
N PRO A 75 8.10 -2.80 -4.77
CA PRO A 75 8.93 -3.05 -5.95
C PRO A 75 8.11 -3.13 -7.25
N LEU A 76 6.84 -3.55 -7.19
CA LEU A 76 5.94 -3.53 -8.36
C LEU A 76 5.70 -2.11 -8.85
N VAL A 77 5.44 -1.16 -7.93
CA VAL A 77 5.24 0.25 -8.30
C VAL A 77 6.52 0.86 -8.88
N GLN A 78 7.68 0.54 -8.31
CA GLN A 78 8.97 1.00 -8.85
C GLN A 78 9.22 0.48 -10.28
N ALA A 79 8.85 -0.76 -10.57
CA ALA A 79 8.92 -1.32 -11.91
C ALA A 79 7.93 -0.61 -12.85
N LEU A 80 6.68 -0.39 -12.44
CA LEU A 80 5.66 0.29 -13.25
C LEU A 80 5.99 1.76 -13.55
N ALA A 81 6.76 2.43 -12.70
CA ALA A 81 7.22 3.80 -12.92
C ALA A 81 8.30 3.92 -14.02
N ARG A 82 8.89 2.80 -14.47
CA ARG A 82 9.93 2.75 -15.50
C ARG A 82 9.42 2.08 -16.78
N PRO A 83 9.55 2.71 -17.95
CA PRO A 83 9.16 2.07 -19.20
C PRO A 83 10.03 0.83 -19.47
N GLY A 84 9.40 -0.26 -19.92
CA GLY A 84 10.09 -1.50 -20.29
C GLY A 84 10.55 -2.39 -19.12
N ALA A 85 10.40 -1.96 -17.87
CA ALA A 85 10.73 -2.79 -16.71
C ALA A 85 9.72 -3.94 -16.55
N ARG A 86 10.21 -5.12 -16.18
CA ARG A 86 9.39 -6.29 -15.88
C ARG A 86 9.26 -6.45 -14.37
N PRO A 87 8.05 -6.39 -13.79
CA PRO A 87 7.88 -6.66 -12.38
C PRO A 87 8.22 -8.13 -12.07
N PRO A 88 8.82 -8.41 -10.90
CA PRO A 88 9.08 -9.80 -10.51
C PRO A 88 7.75 -10.53 -10.23
N MET A 89 7.58 -11.72 -10.81
CA MET A 89 6.33 -12.50 -10.69
C MET A 89 5.99 -12.86 -9.23
N TRP A 90 6.99 -13.14 -8.39
CA TRP A 90 6.78 -13.43 -6.97
C TRP A 90 6.07 -12.29 -6.24
N ALA A 91 6.33 -11.04 -6.63
CA ALA A 91 5.77 -9.88 -5.96
C ALA A 91 4.26 -9.71 -6.23
N ALA A 92 3.77 -10.20 -7.38
CA ALA A 92 2.34 -10.22 -7.68
C ALA A 92 1.58 -11.31 -6.90
N LEU A 93 2.26 -12.41 -6.55
CA LEU A 93 1.66 -13.59 -5.93
C LEU A 93 1.86 -13.67 -4.41
N ALA A 94 2.85 -12.98 -3.85
CA ALA A 94 3.20 -13.09 -2.43
C ALA A 94 2.04 -12.70 -1.51
N ALA A 95 1.44 -11.52 -1.71
CA ALA A 95 0.35 -11.05 -0.86
C ALA A 95 -0.94 -11.88 -0.99
N PRO A 96 -1.45 -12.19 -2.21
CA PRO A 96 -2.60 -13.08 -2.35
C PRO A 96 -2.37 -14.46 -1.72
N THR A 97 -1.19 -15.06 -1.93
CA THR A 97 -0.85 -16.37 -1.36
C THR A 97 -0.83 -16.32 0.17
N ALA A 98 -0.22 -15.28 0.76
CA ALA A 98 -0.16 -15.13 2.22
C ALA A 98 -1.55 -14.98 2.84
N VAL A 99 -2.44 -14.20 2.20
CA VAL A 99 -3.84 -14.05 2.64
C VAL A 99 -4.60 -15.37 2.56
N VAL A 100 -4.48 -16.11 1.45
CA VAL A 100 -5.15 -17.41 1.29
C VAL A 100 -4.68 -18.40 2.36
N ILE A 101 -3.37 -18.49 2.61
CA ILE A 101 -2.82 -19.37 3.65
C ILE A 101 -3.37 -18.97 5.02
N ALA A 102 -3.36 -17.68 5.37
CA ALA A 102 -3.84 -17.21 6.66
C ALA A 102 -5.34 -17.50 6.87
N VAL A 103 -6.17 -17.33 5.83
CA VAL A 103 -7.59 -17.66 5.87
C VAL A 103 -7.81 -19.17 6.04
N LEU A 104 -7.09 -20.01 5.29
CA LEU A 104 -7.22 -21.46 5.39
C LEU A 104 -6.79 -21.98 6.77
N VAL A 105 -5.73 -21.42 7.35
CA VAL A 105 -5.29 -21.75 8.71
C VAL A 105 -6.31 -21.29 9.74
N GLU A 106 -6.88 -20.10 9.61
CA GLU A 106 -7.88 -19.60 10.55
C GLU A 106 -9.17 -20.45 10.51
N LEU A 107 -9.64 -20.84 9.31
CA LEU A 107 -10.81 -21.70 9.14
C LEU A 107 -10.60 -23.14 9.63
N SER A 108 -9.36 -23.64 9.65
CA SER A 108 -9.06 -24.98 10.17
C SER A 108 -8.97 -25.01 11.70
N VAL A 109 -8.67 -23.87 12.33
CA VAL A 109 -8.54 -23.75 13.79
C VAL A 109 -9.86 -23.31 14.45
N LEU A 110 -10.65 -22.45 13.81
CA LEU A 110 -11.90 -21.97 14.41
C LEU A 110 -13.07 -22.96 14.27
N PRO A 111 -13.87 -23.13 15.35
CA PRO A 111 -15.20 -23.74 15.25
C PRO A 111 -16.05 -23.01 14.22
N ARG A 112 -16.85 -23.75 13.45
CA ARG A 112 -17.64 -23.22 12.32
C ARG A 112 -18.64 -22.16 12.76
N GLU A 113 -19.13 -22.25 13.98
CA GLU A 113 -20.10 -21.33 14.58
C GLU A 113 -19.48 -19.93 14.78
N ALA A 114 -18.16 -19.85 14.96
CA ALA A 114 -17.43 -18.61 15.19
C ALA A 114 -16.89 -17.96 13.91
N TRP A 115 -17.10 -18.56 12.74
CA TRP A 115 -16.61 -18.02 11.47
C TRP A 115 -17.25 -16.68 11.14
N VAL A 116 -18.58 -16.59 11.26
CA VAL A 116 -19.33 -15.37 10.90
C VAL A 116 -19.00 -14.23 11.86
N SER A 117 -18.92 -14.50 13.16
CA SER A 117 -18.57 -13.48 14.15
C SER A 117 -17.14 -12.99 13.97
N SER A 118 -16.18 -13.88 13.69
CA SER A 118 -14.78 -13.52 13.43
C SER A 118 -14.59 -12.81 12.09
N TRP A 119 -15.44 -13.12 11.10
CA TRP A 119 -15.43 -12.43 9.81
C TRP A 119 -15.98 -11.02 9.92
N ILE A 120 -17.18 -10.83 10.51
CA ILE A 120 -17.80 -9.51 10.64
C ILE A 120 -17.02 -8.60 11.61
N GLY A 121 -16.54 -9.16 12.73
CA GLY A 121 -15.84 -8.43 13.77
C GLY A 121 -16.69 -7.32 14.41
N THR A 122 -16.03 -6.43 15.15
CA THR A 122 -16.67 -5.30 15.84
C THR A 122 -16.28 -3.94 15.27
N ASN A 123 -15.11 -3.84 14.65
CA ASN A 123 -14.52 -2.60 14.16
C ASN A 123 -14.63 -2.42 12.64
N LEU A 124 -15.59 -3.10 12.00
CA LEU A 124 -15.84 -3.02 10.55
C LEU A 124 -15.91 -1.58 10.04
N TRP A 125 -16.82 -0.79 10.60
CA TRP A 125 -17.05 0.58 10.14
C TRP A 125 -15.87 1.50 10.46
N VAL A 126 -15.17 1.23 11.56
CA VAL A 126 -13.99 1.97 11.99
C VAL A 126 -12.85 1.73 10.99
N CYS A 127 -12.58 0.49 10.59
CA CYS A 127 -11.50 0.19 9.64
C CYS A 127 -11.79 0.75 8.24
N LEU A 128 -13.03 0.62 7.77
CA LEU A 128 -13.47 1.15 6.47
C LEU A 128 -13.44 2.68 6.40
N THR A 129 -13.43 3.37 7.55
CA THR A 129 -13.35 4.84 7.61
C THR A 129 -11.92 5.31 7.79
N TYR A 130 -11.22 4.78 8.80
CA TYR A 130 -9.91 5.30 9.19
C TYR A 130 -8.77 4.83 8.27
N ILE A 131 -8.82 3.62 7.70
CA ILE A 131 -7.77 3.20 6.76
C ILE A 131 -7.75 4.12 5.53
N PRO A 132 -8.89 4.39 4.84
CA PRO A 132 -8.90 5.37 3.75
C PRO A 132 -8.50 6.76 4.21
N LEU A 133 -9.03 7.25 5.33
CA LEU A 133 -8.74 8.60 5.84
C LEU A 133 -7.23 8.80 6.09
N ILE A 134 -6.58 7.86 6.77
CA ILE A 134 -5.13 7.90 7.02
C ILE A 134 -4.36 7.75 5.71
N GLY A 135 -4.83 6.90 4.79
CA GLY A 135 -4.14 6.58 3.54
C GLY A 135 -4.25 7.62 2.43
N LEU A 136 -5.20 8.56 2.48
CA LEU A 136 -5.35 9.63 1.48
C LEU A 136 -4.10 10.53 1.37
N GLY A 137 -3.50 10.88 2.51
CA GLY A 137 -2.26 11.67 2.54
C GLY A 137 -1.08 10.95 1.87
N PRO A 138 -0.71 9.73 2.33
CA PRO A 138 0.29 8.88 1.67
C PRO A 138 0.02 8.69 0.18
N LEU A 139 -1.23 8.48 -0.22
CA LEU A 139 -1.61 8.34 -1.63
C LEU A 139 -1.28 9.58 -2.44
N ALA A 140 -1.62 10.77 -1.95
CA ALA A 140 -1.30 12.02 -2.62
C ALA A 140 0.21 12.18 -2.84
N ILE A 141 1.03 11.89 -1.81
CA ILE A 141 2.49 11.91 -1.88
C ILE A 141 2.99 10.93 -2.96
N MET A 142 2.45 9.71 -2.98
CA MET A 142 2.85 8.66 -3.93
C MET A 142 2.47 9.00 -5.37
N ILE A 143 1.30 9.59 -5.62
CA ILE A 143 0.91 10.05 -6.96
C ILE A 143 1.85 11.15 -7.46
N VAL A 144 2.21 12.10 -6.60
CA VAL A 144 3.19 13.15 -6.92
C VAL A 144 4.56 12.54 -7.24
N ALA A 145 4.98 11.50 -6.51
CA ALA A 145 6.22 10.79 -6.80
C ALA A 145 6.20 10.13 -8.19
N LEU A 146 5.08 9.50 -8.56
CA LEU A 146 4.93 8.82 -9.85
C LEU A 146 4.93 9.76 -11.06
N ARG A 147 4.60 11.04 -10.87
CA ARG A 147 4.73 12.07 -11.93
C ARG A 147 6.19 12.32 -12.36
N LYS A 148 7.16 11.96 -11.52
CA LYS A 148 8.59 12.06 -11.85
C LYS A 148 9.10 10.81 -12.59
N GLY A 149 8.27 9.79 -12.75
CA GLY A 149 8.55 8.62 -13.59
C GLY A 149 7.89 8.76 -14.95
N ALA A 150 8.02 7.74 -15.79
CA ALA A 150 7.33 7.67 -17.08
C ALA A 150 6.41 6.43 -17.12
N PRO A 151 5.34 6.38 -16.29
CA PRO A 151 4.46 5.22 -16.22
C PRO A 151 3.68 5.04 -17.53
N THR A 152 3.91 3.92 -18.22
CA THR A 152 3.18 3.56 -19.45
C THR A 152 1.75 3.08 -19.19
N ARG A 153 1.43 2.77 -17.92
CA ARG A 153 0.10 2.35 -17.46
C ARG A 153 -0.35 3.24 -16.29
N PRO A 154 -0.88 4.46 -16.56
CA PRO A 154 -1.22 5.45 -15.53
C PRO A 154 -2.21 4.94 -14.47
N VAL A 155 -3.29 4.27 -14.91
CA VAL A 155 -4.34 3.73 -14.04
C VAL A 155 -3.80 2.64 -13.12
N LEU A 156 -3.05 1.69 -13.67
CA LEU A 156 -2.46 0.60 -12.88
C LEU A 156 -1.41 1.11 -11.88
N SER A 157 -0.57 2.06 -12.31
CA SER A 157 0.46 2.66 -11.44
C SER A 157 -0.18 3.41 -10.27
N GLY A 158 -1.24 4.18 -10.55
CA GLY A 158 -2.04 4.83 -9.52
C GLY A 158 -2.74 3.84 -8.59
N ALA A 159 -3.30 2.76 -9.13
CA ALA A 159 -3.95 1.72 -8.32
C ALA A 159 -2.97 1.07 -7.34
N MET A 160 -1.77 0.71 -7.82
CA MET A 160 -0.74 0.11 -6.98
C MET A 160 -0.17 1.10 -5.96
N ALA A 161 -0.08 2.40 -6.29
CA ALA A 161 0.20 3.44 -5.29
C ALA A 161 -0.89 3.50 -4.20
N GLY A 162 -2.16 3.37 -4.59
CA GLY A 162 -3.29 3.22 -3.66
C GLY A 162 -3.18 2.01 -2.75
N VAL A 163 -2.74 0.86 -3.29
CA VAL A 163 -2.47 -0.34 -2.48
C VAL A 163 -1.36 -0.09 -1.46
N VAL A 164 -0.24 0.55 -1.85
CA VAL A 164 0.84 0.88 -0.92
C VAL A 164 0.36 1.87 0.14
N ALA A 165 -0.36 2.93 -0.24
CA ALA A 165 -0.92 3.90 0.69
C ALA A 165 -1.89 3.26 1.70
N GLY A 166 -2.77 2.37 1.22
CA GLY A 166 -3.68 1.60 2.05
C GLY A 166 -2.97 0.62 2.97
N GLY A 167 -1.93 -0.07 2.49
CA GLY A 167 -1.10 -0.94 3.31
C GLY A 167 -0.37 -0.17 4.42
N VAL A 168 0.16 1.01 4.11
CA VAL A 168 0.79 1.89 5.12
C VAL A 168 -0.24 2.30 6.18
N ALA A 169 -1.42 2.75 5.78
CA ALA A 169 -2.50 3.09 6.72
C ALA A 169 -2.98 1.89 7.54
N ALA A 170 -3.15 0.73 6.90
CA ALA A 170 -3.57 -0.52 7.55
C ALA A 170 -2.54 -1.01 8.58
N MET A 171 -1.24 -0.78 8.34
CA MET A 171 -0.18 -1.12 9.30
C MET A 171 -0.36 -0.37 10.63
N PHE A 172 -0.67 0.93 10.56
CA PHE A 172 -0.94 1.71 11.76
C PHE A 172 -2.30 1.38 12.37
N TYR A 173 -3.34 1.22 11.55
CA TYR A 173 -4.66 0.85 12.04
C TYR A 173 -4.66 -0.51 12.76
N ALA A 174 -3.83 -1.46 12.32
CA ALA A 174 -3.64 -2.74 12.99
C ALA A 174 -3.18 -2.57 14.46
N ALA A 175 -2.47 -1.49 14.80
CA ALA A 175 -2.06 -1.21 16.18
C ALA A 175 -3.23 -0.76 17.08
N HIS A 176 -4.33 -0.28 16.50
CA HIS A 176 -5.53 0.14 17.22
C HIS A 176 -6.63 -0.93 17.23
N CYS A 177 -6.82 -1.61 16.10
CA CYS A 177 -7.90 -2.57 15.91
C CYS A 177 -7.78 -3.78 16.86
N THR A 178 -8.88 -4.12 17.54
CA THR A 178 -8.97 -5.27 18.45
C THR A 178 -9.43 -6.56 17.76
N ASP A 179 -9.98 -6.48 16.55
CA ASP A 179 -10.29 -7.66 15.74
C ASP A 179 -9.00 -8.23 15.13
N ASP A 180 -8.47 -9.30 15.74
CA ASP A 180 -7.18 -9.92 15.37
C ASP A 180 -7.34 -11.12 14.41
N SER A 181 -8.57 -11.47 14.00
CA SER A 181 -8.79 -12.61 13.10
C SER A 181 -8.29 -12.33 11.68
N PRO A 182 -7.51 -13.24 11.07
CA PRO A 182 -7.18 -13.22 9.65
C PRO A 182 -8.38 -13.11 8.71
N LEU A 183 -9.56 -13.64 9.08
CA LEU A 183 -10.78 -13.51 8.28
C LEU A 183 -11.23 -12.04 8.18
N PHE A 184 -11.21 -11.33 9.30
CA PHE A 184 -11.54 -9.91 9.36
C PHE A 184 -10.56 -9.08 8.52
N VAL A 185 -9.25 -9.31 8.69
CA VAL A 185 -8.20 -8.60 7.94
C VAL A 185 -8.32 -8.87 6.44
N ALA A 186 -8.45 -10.14 6.04
CA ALA A 186 -8.54 -10.53 4.64
C ALA A 186 -9.74 -9.90 3.93
N ALA A 187 -10.88 -9.76 4.60
CA ALA A 187 -12.06 -9.14 4.03
C ALA A 187 -11.98 -7.60 4.08
N TRP A 188 -11.90 -7.03 5.27
CA TRP A 188 -12.20 -5.62 5.47
C TRP A 188 -11.01 -4.71 5.25
N TYR A 189 -9.79 -5.16 5.59
CA TYR A 189 -8.59 -4.37 5.26
C TYR A 189 -8.40 -4.38 3.75
N SER A 190 -8.63 -5.50 3.07
CA SER A 190 -8.57 -5.58 1.61
C SER A 190 -9.60 -4.66 0.94
N ILE A 191 -10.83 -4.57 1.46
CA ILE A 191 -11.83 -3.62 0.95
C ILE A 191 -11.37 -2.17 1.16
N ALA A 192 -10.93 -1.81 2.36
CA ALA A 192 -10.45 -0.47 2.65
C ALA A 192 -9.24 -0.06 1.78
N ILE A 193 -8.30 -0.99 1.59
CA ILE A 193 -7.16 -0.83 0.68
C ILE A 193 -7.64 -0.74 -0.77
N GLY A 194 -8.65 -1.52 -1.14
CA GLY A 194 -9.30 -1.50 -2.45
C GLY A 194 -9.94 -0.14 -2.77
N ILE A 195 -10.51 0.55 -1.78
CA ILE A 195 -11.02 1.92 -1.93
C ILE A 195 -9.87 2.85 -2.33
N LEU A 196 -8.75 2.82 -1.61
CA LEU A 196 -7.56 3.63 -1.94
C LEU A 196 -6.94 3.23 -3.28
N ALA A 197 -6.96 1.94 -3.64
CA ALA A 197 -6.56 1.49 -4.96
C ALA A 197 -7.46 2.07 -6.06
N GLY A 198 -8.78 2.13 -5.85
CA GLY A 198 -9.73 2.76 -6.78
C GLY A 198 -9.50 4.27 -6.91
N VAL A 199 -9.35 4.97 -5.79
CA VAL A 199 -9.02 6.41 -5.76
C VAL A 199 -7.68 6.67 -6.44
N GLY A 200 -6.67 5.83 -6.16
CA GLY A 200 -5.36 5.89 -6.78
C GLY A 200 -5.42 5.63 -8.28
N ALA A 201 -6.23 4.68 -8.74
CA ALA A 201 -6.45 4.38 -10.15
C ALA A 201 -7.05 5.58 -10.89
N LEU A 202 -8.06 6.22 -10.28
CA LEU A 202 -8.70 7.42 -10.80
C LEU A 202 -7.72 8.60 -10.82
N ALA A 203 -7.01 8.84 -9.72
CA ALA A 203 -5.97 9.87 -9.65
C ALA A 203 -4.89 9.62 -10.71
N GLY A 204 -4.40 8.39 -10.86
CA GLY A 204 -3.44 7.99 -11.87
C GLY A 204 -3.94 8.24 -13.30
N ARG A 205 -5.23 7.99 -13.56
CA ARG A 205 -5.86 8.30 -14.84
C ARG A 205 -5.71 9.78 -15.21
N TYR A 206 -5.85 10.71 -14.27
CA TYR A 206 -5.82 12.14 -14.59
C TYR A 206 -4.45 12.79 -14.38
N ALA A 207 -3.70 12.31 -13.39
CA ALA A 207 -2.47 12.93 -12.91
C ALA A 207 -1.19 12.35 -13.52
N LEU A 208 -1.23 11.15 -14.10
CA LEU A 208 -0.06 10.44 -14.63
C LEU A 208 -0.12 10.24 -16.15
N ARG A 209 -1.07 10.91 -16.83
CA ARG A 209 -1.09 10.98 -18.30
C ARG A 209 -0.11 12.06 -18.76
N TRP A 210 0.67 11.70 -19.77
CA TRP A 210 1.60 12.56 -20.49
C TRP A 210 0.96 12.96 -21.81
#